data_AF-A0A164X2R8-F1
#
_entry.id   AF-A0A164X2R8-F1
#
_cell.length_a   1.000
_cell.length_b   1.000
_cell.length_c   1.000
_cell.angle_alpha   90.00
_cell.angle_beta   90.00
_cell.angle_gamma   90.00
#
_symmetry.space_group_name_H-M   'P 1'
#
loop_
_entity.id
_entity.type
_entity.pdbx_description
1 polymer ?
#
loop_
_entity_poly.entity_id
_entity_poly.type
_entity_poly.pdbx_seq_one_letter_code
_entity_poly.pdbx_strand_id
1 'polypeptide(L)'
;MSSGDLGCVIVAVDSSEESMNALNWAIRNVKLRPTDGHLLILHVQSPPSIATGLNPGAIPFGGPSDLEVPAFNAAIEKHQKRISDAIISHAVEICSENNVSYKTQVVIGDPKEKICQVVEDLHADLLVIGCRAFGPIKRE
;
A
#
# COMPACT_ATOMS: atom_id res chain seq x y z
N MET A 1 1.53 -4.23 -35.33
CA MET A 1 1.94 -4.01 -33.92
C MET A 1 0.72 -3.50 -33.19
N SER A 2 -0.09 -4.41 -32.64
CA SER A 2 -1.29 -4.01 -31.89
C SER A 2 -0.83 -3.20 -30.69
N SER A 3 -1.38 -2.00 -30.53
CA SER A 3 -1.33 -1.26 -29.27
C SER A 3 -1.85 -2.22 -28.20
N GLY A 4 -0.95 -2.76 -27.39
CA GLY A 4 -1.27 -3.79 -26.40
C GLY A 4 -2.01 -3.11 -25.26
N ASP A 5 -3.33 -3.11 -25.34
CA ASP A 5 -4.16 -2.62 -24.25
C ASP A 5 -3.95 -3.52 -23.01
N LEU A 6 -3.74 -2.91 -21.84
CA LEU A 6 -3.35 -3.60 -20.61
C LEU A 6 -4.58 -4.16 -19.87
N GLY A 7 -4.52 -5.42 -19.43
CA GLY A 7 -5.61 -6.11 -18.74
C GLY A 7 -5.61 -5.91 -17.24
N CYS A 8 -4.44 -6.00 -16.61
CA CYS A 8 -4.30 -5.80 -15.18
C CYS A 8 -3.14 -4.85 -14.91
N VAL A 9 -3.45 -3.70 -14.33
CA VAL A 9 -2.46 -2.70 -13.93
C VAL A 9 -2.54 -2.50 -12.44
N ILE A 10 -1.44 -2.73 -11.75
CA ILE A 10 -1.37 -2.61 -10.29
C ILE A 10 -0.69 -1.30 -9.94
N VAL A 11 -1.27 -0.56 -9.01
CA VAL A 11 -0.68 0.65 -8.43
C VAL A 11 -0.48 0.41 -6.94
N ALA A 12 0.76 0.43 -6.47
CA ALA A 12 1.06 0.34 -5.05
C ALA A 12 0.95 1.73 -4.39
N VAL A 13 0.11 1.83 -3.36
CA VAL A 13 -0.14 3.08 -2.63
C VAL A 13 0.21 2.95 -1.14
N ASP A 14 0.81 4.00 -0.61
CA ASP A 14 1.13 4.16 0.82
C ASP A 14 0.59 5.53 1.30
N SER A 15 1.01 5.98 2.48
CA SER A 15 0.60 7.28 3.02
C SER A 15 1.32 8.47 2.37
N SER A 16 2.14 8.26 1.32
CA SER A 16 2.98 9.29 0.72
C SER A 16 2.29 10.00 -0.44
N GLU A 17 2.69 11.24 -0.70
CA GLU A 17 2.18 12.00 -1.84
C GLU A 17 2.72 11.43 -3.16
N GLU A 18 3.96 10.91 -3.16
CA GLU A 18 4.59 10.33 -4.34
C GLU A 18 3.82 9.11 -4.87
N SER A 19 3.25 8.29 -3.98
CA SER A 19 2.43 7.16 -4.40
C SER A 19 1.06 7.59 -4.95
N MET A 20 0.44 8.63 -4.38
CA MET A 20 -0.79 9.24 -4.91
C MET A 20 -0.55 9.94 -6.26
N ASN A 21 0.60 10.56 -6.44
CA ASN A 21 1.03 11.13 -7.73
C ASN A 21 1.25 10.04 -8.77
N ALA A 22 1.82 8.89 -8.37
CA ALA A 22 1.97 7.73 -9.26
C ALA A 22 0.60 7.14 -9.68
N LEU A 23 -0.38 7.12 -8.77
CA LEU A 23 -1.77 6.75 -9.10
C LEU A 23 -2.38 7.70 -10.13
N ASN A 24 -2.27 9.01 -9.92
CA ASN A 24 -2.72 10.02 -10.88
C ASN A 24 -2.04 9.86 -12.24
N TRP A 25 -0.74 9.57 -12.25
CA TRP A 25 0.00 9.30 -13.48
C TRP A 25 -0.54 8.06 -14.19
N ALA A 26 -0.79 6.97 -13.45
CA ALA A 26 -1.34 5.74 -14.02
C ALA A 26 -2.69 5.99 -14.69
N ILE A 27 -3.62 6.64 -13.99
CA ILE A 27 -4.95 6.99 -14.50
C ILE A 27 -4.89 7.76 -15.83
N ARG A 28 -3.95 8.71 -15.95
CA ARG A 28 -3.87 9.60 -17.12
C ARG A 28 -3.14 9.02 -18.32
N ASN A 29 -2.18 8.12 -18.08
CA ASN A 29 -1.24 7.68 -19.11
C ASN A 29 -1.42 6.21 -19.52
N VAL A 30 -2.03 5.39 -18.67
CA VAL A 30 -2.20 3.95 -18.90
C VAL A 30 -3.51 3.70 -19.63
N LYS A 31 -3.44 2.96 -20.74
CA LYS A 31 -4.63 2.52 -21.48
C LYS A 31 -4.98 1.08 -21.12
N LEU A 32 -6.13 0.92 -20.48
CA LEU A 32 -6.68 -0.37 -20.12
C LEU A 32 -7.48 -0.98 -21.28
N ARG A 33 -7.53 -2.31 -21.34
CA ARG A 33 -8.44 -3.04 -22.24
C ARG A 33 -9.89 -2.64 -21.96
N PRO A 34 -10.66 -2.22 -22.98
CA PRO A 34 -12.05 -1.81 -22.76
C PRO A 34 -12.97 -2.91 -22.19
N THR A 35 -12.64 -4.18 -22.42
CA THR A 35 -13.49 -5.32 -22.07
C THR A 35 -13.30 -5.83 -20.65
N ASP A 36 -12.05 -5.95 -20.21
CA ASP A 36 -11.63 -6.65 -18.99
C ASP A 36 -10.48 -5.94 -18.26
N GLY A 37 -10.02 -4.81 -18.80
CA GLY A 37 -8.94 -4.01 -18.25
C GLY A 37 -9.36 -3.34 -16.96
N HIS A 38 -8.56 -3.51 -15.90
CA HIS A 38 -8.83 -2.89 -14.62
C HIS A 38 -7.56 -2.42 -13.92
N LEU A 39 -7.72 -1.34 -13.15
CA LEU A 39 -6.72 -0.83 -12.23
C LEU A 39 -6.89 -1.48 -10.86
N LEU A 40 -5.83 -2.05 -10.29
CA LEU A 40 -5.84 -2.54 -8.91
C LEU A 40 -5.01 -1.61 -8.03
N ILE A 41 -5.66 -1.01 -7.05
CA ILE A 41 -5.02 -0.22 -6.00
C ILE A 41 -4.61 -1.18 -4.89
N LEU A 42 -3.30 -1.38 -4.72
CA LEU A 42 -2.71 -2.27 -3.73
C LEU A 42 -2.11 -1.45 -2.59
N HIS A 43 -2.58 -1.67 -1.37
CA HIS A 43 -1.93 -1.17 -0.16
C HIS A 43 -1.36 -2.33 0.63
N VAL A 44 -0.07 -2.27 0.97
CA VAL A 44 0.54 -3.24 1.88
C VAL A 44 0.68 -2.62 3.26
N GLN A 45 -0.04 -3.19 4.21
CA GLN A 45 0.06 -2.85 5.62
C GLN A 45 1.19 -3.67 6.25
N SER A 46 2.22 -2.99 6.75
CA SER A 46 3.28 -3.66 7.51
C SER A 46 2.70 -4.31 8.78
N PRO A 47 3.13 -5.52 9.16
CA PRO A 47 2.71 -6.13 10.42
C PRO A 47 3.05 -5.20 11.58
N PRO A 48 2.19 -5.10 12.61
CA PRO A 48 2.50 -4.30 13.78
C PRO A 48 3.77 -4.85 14.45
N SER A 49 4.88 -4.13 14.33
CA SER A 49 6.09 -4.45 15.06
C SER A 49 5.91 -4.01 16.51
N ILE A 50 5.70 -4.98 17.40
CA ILE A 50 5.70 -4.81 18.86
C ILE A 50 7.04 -4.22 19.38
N ALA A 51 8.08 -4.19 18.54
CA ALA A 51 9.43 -3.75 18.88
C ALA A 51 9.63 -2.21 18.96
N THR A 52 8.69 -1.40 18.45
CA THR A 52 8.87 0.06 18.37
C THR A 52 7.89 0.78 19.28
N GLY A 53 8.15 0.79 20.60
CA GLY A 53 7.48 1.74 21.51
C GLY A 53 7.10 1.20 22.88
N LEU A 54 7.13 -0.12 23.09
CA LEU A 54 7.05 -0.72 24.41
C LEU A 54 8.34 -1.49 24.67
N ASN A 55 9.41 -0.79 25.02
CA ASN A 55 10.09 -1.24 26.22
C ASN A 55 9.11 -0.85 27.34
N PRO A 56 8.30 -1.76 27.92
CA PRO A 56 7.82 -1.48 29.25
C PRO A 56 9.11 -1.37 30.07
N GLY A 57 9.55 -0.13 30.33
CA GLY A 57 10.69 0.12 31.20
C GLY A 57 10.47 -0.77 32.42
N ALA A 58 11.43 -1.66 32.67
CA ALA A 58 11.30 -2.79 33.58
C ALA A 58 10.41 -2.41 34.77
N ILE A 59 9.21 -2.99 34.82
CA ILE A 59 8.43 -2.96 36.06
C ILE A 59 9.38 -3.53 37.12
N PRO A 60 9.61 -2.82 38.24
CA PRO A 60 10.66 -3.19 39.22
C PRO A 60 10.35 -4.52 39.94
N PHE A 61 9.31 -5.21 39.53
CA PHE A 61 8.94 -6.54 39.93
C PHE A 61 9.09 -7.46 38.70
N GLY A 62 10.20 -8.19 38.62
CA GLY A 62 10.61 -8.99 37.47
C GLY A 62 9.58 -10.05 37.05
N GLY A 63 8.69 -9.68 36.14
CA GLY A 63 7.84 -10.58 35.38
C GLY A 63 8.36 -10.75 33.95
N PRO A 64 8.07 -11.88 33.29
CA PRO A 64 8.53 -12.13 31.91
C PRO A 64 8.01 -11.07 30.95
N SER A 65 8.89 -10.62 30.05
CA SER A 65 8.69 -9.57 29.04
C SER A 65 7.65 -9.91 27.97
N ASP A 66 7.14 -11.15 27.96
CA ASP A 66 6.25 -11.72 26.94
C ASP A 66 4.78 -11.78 27.40
N LEU A 67 4.32 -10.78 28.17
CA LEU A 67 2.89 -10.65 28.44
C LEU A 67 2.20 -9.98 27.25
N GLU A 68 1.83 -10.79 26.27
CA GLU A 68 0.88 -10.43 25.22
C GLU A 68 -0.44 -10.02 25.87
N VAL A 69 -0.76 -8.73 25.84
CA VAL A 69 -2.06 -8.24 26.30
C VAL A 69 -2.99 -8.21 25.08
N PRO A 70 -4.00 -9.10 24.98
CA PRO A 70 -4.86 -9.19 23.79
C PRO A 70 -5.56 -7.86 23.46
N ALA A 71 -5.89 -7.06 24.49
CA ALA A 71 -6.49 -5.74 24.32
C ALA A 71 -5.53 -4.71 23.68
N PHE A 72 -4.22 -4.84 23.90
CA PHE A 72 -3.21 -3.96 23.32
C PHE A 72 -3.00 -4.28 21.82
N ASN A 73 -2.92 -5.57 21.47
CA ASN A 73 -2.84 -6.01 20.07
C ASN A 73 -4.08 -5.57 19.28
N ALA A 74 -5.28 -5.78 19.83
CA ALA A 74 -6.54 -5.34 19.20
C ALA A 74 -6.61 -3.82 19.00
N ALA A 75 -6.03 -3.03 19.91
CA ALA A 75 -5.98 -1.58 19.77
C ALA A 75 -5.02 -1.14 18.66
N ILE A 76 -3.83 -1.77 18.56
CA ILE A 76 -2.86 -1.51 17.49
C ILE A 76 -3.42 -1.91 16.13
N GLU A 77 -4.01 -3.09 16.01
CA GLU A 77 -4.63 -3.57 14.77
C GLU A 77 -5.74 -2.62 14.30
N LYS A 78 -6.60 -2.19 15.22
CA LYS A 78 -7.67 -1.23 14.91
C LYS A 78 -7.11 0.12 14.45
N HIS A 79 -5.99 0.56 15.02
CA HIS A 79 -5.34 1.81 14.60
C HIS A 79 -4.73 1.69 13.21
N GLN A 80 -3.98 0.61 12.95
CA GLN A 80 -3.38 0.36 11.63
C GLN A 80 -4.43 0.23 10.54
N LYS A 81 -5.54 -0.48 10.81
CA LYS A 81 -6.66 -0.59 9.87
C LYS A 81 -7.22 0.78 9.49
N ARG A 82 -7.39 1.70 10.45
CA ARG A 82 -7.89 3.07 10.15
C ARG A 82 -6.95 3.84 9.22
N ILE A 83 -5.64 3.65 9.37
CA ILE A 83 -4.64 4.29 8.49
C ILE A 83 -4.79 3.72 7.07
N SER A 84 -4.84 2.39 6.94
CA SER A 84 -5.03 1.74 5.64
C SER A 84 -6.35 2.14 4.99
N ASP A 85 -7.44 2.22 5.76
CA ASP A 85 -8.74 2.68 5.28
C ASP A 85 -8.66 4.14 4.76
N ALA A 86 -7.94 5.03 5.46
CA ALA A 86 -7.74 6.40 5.02
C ALA A 86 -6.93 6.50 3.71
N ILE A 87 -5.86 5.70 3.57
CA ILE A 87 -5.04 5.63 2.36
C ILE A 87 -5.88 5.16 1.17
N ILE A 88 -6.63 4.06 1.34
CA ILE A 88 -7.51 3.53 0.30
C ILE A 88 -8.61 4.54 -0.04
N SER A 89 -9.22 5.19 0.95
CA SER A 89 -10.26 6.20 0.71
C SER A 89 -9.75 7.36 -0.15
N HIS A 90 -8.55 7.85 0.13
CA HIS A 90 -7.93 8.92 -0.67
C HIS A 90 -7.63 8.46 -2.12
N ALA A 91 -7.11 7.24 -2.29
CA ALA A 91 -6.87 6.68 -3.62
C ALA A 91 -8.19 6.47 -4.41
N VAL A 92 -9.25 6.06 -3.72
CA VAL A 92 -10.60 5.88 -4.28
C VAL A 92 -11.22 7.20 -4.73
N GLU A 93 -11.04 8.27 -3.95
CA GLU A 93 -11.49 9.62 -4.30
C GLU A 93 -10.87 10.06 -5.63
N ILE A 94 -9.53 9.94 -5.76
CA ILE A 94 -8.80 10.24 -7.00
C ILE A 94 -9.34 9.43 -8.19
N CYS A 95 -9.59 8.13 -8.01
CA CYS A 95 -10.10 7.29 -9.09
C CYS A 95 -11.53 7.65 -9.49
N SER A 96 -12.37 8.02 -8.51
CA SER A 96 -13.78 8.37 -8.72
C SER A 96 -13.90 9.70 -9.48
N GLU A 97 -13.06 10.68 -9.18
CA GLU A 97 -13.00 11.96 -9.92
C GLU A 97 -12.65 11.76 -11.40
N ASN A 98 -11.87 10.73 -11.72
CA ASN A 98 -11.42 10.44 -13.08
C ASN A 98 -12.27 9.38 -13.82
N ASN A 99 -13.36 8.87 -13.20
CA ASN A 99 -14.26 7.86 -13.77
C ASN A 99 -13.57 6.58 -14.29
N VAL A 100 -12.54 6.09 -13.57
CA VAL A 100 -11.81 4.86 -13.96
C VAL A 100 -12.37 3.64 -13.23
N SER A 101 -12.41 2.48 -13.89
CA SER A 101 -12.72 1.21 -13.23
C SER A 101 -11.54 0.74 -12.38
N TYR A 102 -11.76 0.61 -11.07
CA TYR A 102 -10.73 0.18 -10.12
C TYR A 102 -11.21 -0.95 -9.21
N LYS A 103 -10.23 -1.68 -8.67
CA LYS A 103 -10.37 -2.60 -7.55
C LYS A 103 -9.43 -2.15 -6.44
N THR A 104 -9.74 -2.47 -5.20
CA THR A 104 -8.87 -2.19 -4.06
C THR A 104 -8.50 -3.50 -3.36
N GLN A 105 -7.26 -3.59 -2.90
CA GLN A 105 -6.79 -4.72 -2.12
C GLN A 105 -5.82 -4.25 -1.04
N VAL A 106 -6.07 -4.69 0.20
CA VAL A 106 -5.18 -4.46 1.33
C VAL A 106 -4.56 -5.79 1.72
N VAL A 107 -3.24 -5.86 1.78
CA VAL A 107 -2.49 -7.06 2.16
C VAL A 107 -1.62 -6.76 3.37
N ILE A 108 -1.53 -7.70 4.30
CA ILE A 108 -0.64 -7.57 5.47
C ILE A 108 0.66 -8.31 5.19
N GLY A 109 1.79 -7.65 5.41
CA GLY A 109 3.11 -8.25 5.25
C GLY A 109 4.19 -7.24 4.89
N ASP A 110 5.34 -7.76 4.49
CA ASP A 110 6.42 -6.91 3.99
C ASP A 110 6.06 -6.35 2.59
N PRO A 111 6.09 -5.01 2.38
CA PRO A 111 5.74 -4.40 1.10
C PRO A 111 6.55 -4.94 -0.08
N LYS A 112 7.85 -5.23 0.10
CA LYS A 112 8.72 -5.67 -1.01
C LYS A 112 8.32 -7.06 -1.49
N GLU A 113 7.91 -7.93 -0.57
CA GLU A 113 7.51 -9.31 -0.87
C GLU A 113 6.07 -9.37 -1.36
N LYS A 114 5.15 -8.67 -0.68
CA LYS A 114 3.71 -8.72 -0.99
C LYS A 114 3.36 -8.06 -2.31
N ILE A 115 4.05 -6.98 -2.69
CA ILE A 115 3.84 -6.38 -4.01
C ILE A 115 4.24 -7.36 -5.11
N CYS A 116 5.42 -7.97 -5.01
CA CYS A 116 5.88 -8.97 -5.99
C CYS A 116 4.91 -10.16 -6.05
N GLN A 117 4.50 -10.68 -4.90
CA GLN A 117 3.55 -11.79 -4.82
C GLN A 117 2.23 -11.47 -5.54
N VAL A 118 1.62 -10.31 -5.27
CA VAL A 118 0.34 -9.95 -5.89
C VAL A 118 0.48 -9.71 -7.40
N VAL A 119 1.60 -9.15 -7.84
CA VAL A 119 1.91 -8.97 -9.28
C VAL A 119 2.00 -10.32 -9.99
N GLU A 120 2.67 -11.30 -9.38
CA GLU A 120 2.77 -12.66 -9.92
C GLU A 120 1.42 -13.39 -9.91
N ASP A 121 0.71 -13.36 -8.79
CA ASP A 121 -0.58 -14.04 -8.58
C ASP A 121 -1.66 -13.54 -9.55
N LEU A 122 -1.64 -12.25 -9.88
CA LEU A 122 -2.62 -11.63 -10.77
C LEU A 122 -2.15 -11.52 -12.23
N HIS A 123 -0.92 -11.95 -12.52
CA HIS A 123 -0.29 -11.79 -13.83
C HIS A 123 -0.40 -10.37 -14.36
N ALA A 124 -0.01 -9.38 -13.55
CA ALA A 124 -0.15 -7.98 -13.91
C ALA A 124 0.71 -7.62 -15.12
N ASP A 125 0.14 -6.85 -16.05
CA ASP A 125 0.84 -6.38 -17.25
C ASP A 125 1.75 -5.17 -16.92
N LEU A 126 1.40 -4.41 -15.87
CA LEU A 126 2.15 -3.23 -15.43
C LEU A 126 2.01 -3.04 -13.91
N LEU A 127 3.14 -2.81 -13.24
CA LEU A 127 3.21 -2.33 -11.87
C LEU A 127 3.65 -0.86 -11.87
N VAL A 128 2.90 -0.02 -11.16
CA VAL A 128 3.19 1.39 -10.93
C VAL A 128 3.46 1.60 -9.44
N ILE A 129 4.59 2.23 -9.11
CA ILE A 129 4.99 2.56 -7.75
C ILE A 129 5.44 4.02 -7.66
N GLY A 130 5.18 4.65 -6.52
CA GLY A 130 5.73 5.97 -6.20
C GLY A 130 7.25 5.90 -6.04
N CYS A 131 7.95 6.89 -6.58
CA CYS A 131 9.38 7.06 -6.36
C CYS A 131 9.60 8.15 -5.32
N ARG A 132 10.19 7.80 -4.19
CA ARG A 132 10.74 8.78 -3.25
C ARG A 132 12.14 9.17 -3.73
N ALA A 133 12.34 10.43 -4.04
CA ALA A 133 13.67 10.95 -4.37
C ALA A 133 14.53 11.00 -3.10
N PHE A 134 15.23 9.92 -2.78
CA PHE A 134 16.33 9.95 -1.82
C PHE A 134 17.61 10.38 -2.53
N GLY A 135 17.83 11.68 -2.65
CA GLY A 135 19.06 12.24 -3.21
C GLY A 135 20.02 12.73 -2.12
N PRO A 136 21.29 12.30 -2.09
CA PRO A 136 22.33 12.95 -1.27
C PRO A 136 22.86 14.29 -1.82
N ILE A 137 22.30 14.85 -2.90
CA ILE A 137 22.91 16.00 -3.59
C ILE A 137 21.84 17.01 -3.99
N LYS A 138 21.81 18.16 -3.29
CA LYS A 138 21.36 19.43 -3.88
C LYS A 138 22.44 19.87 -4.87
N ARG A 139 22.08 20.04 -6.15
CA ARG A 139 22.89 20.81 -7.08
C ARG A 139 22.38 22.24 -7.03
N GLU A 140 23.23 23.13 -6.53
CA GLU A 140 23.13 24.58 -6.71
C GLU A 140 23.55 24.96 -8.14
#